data_AF-A0A381YQA9-F1
#
_entry.id   AF-A0A381YQA9-F1
#
_cell.length_a   1.000
_cell.length_b   1.000
_cell.length_c   1.000
_cell.angle_alpha   90.00
_cell.angle_beta   90.00
_cell.angle_gamma   90.00
#
_symmetry.space_group_name_H-M   'P 1'
#
loop_
_entity.id
_entity.type
_entity.pdbx_description
1 polymer ?
#
loop_
_entity_poly.entity_id
_entity_poly.type
_entity_poly.pdbx_seq_one_letter_code
_entity_poly.pdbx_strand_id
1 'polypeptide(L)'
;QEDQQLYLNIDCAKIFDFGSKNSIFLNIKSEILESDTYFTNELSRFGGAKSIRGFDENSLFSNKYFLLISEYRFKLNNTIYINSIFDLGNFENKIINSNTNIYGVGIGVGLVTKGGIFTLNYANGSEWKEKIDSKNSKIHITFRSFF
;
A
#
# COMPACT_ATOMS: atom_id res chain seq x y z
N GLN A 1 19.63 -31.15 -1.36
CA GLN A 1 18.24 -31.16 -1.83
C GLN A 1 18.04 -29.80 -2.47
N GLU A 2 17.63 -29.74 -3.73
CA GLU A 2 17.38 -28.46 -4.41
C GLU A 2 15.97 -28.02 -3.98
N ASP A 3 15.88 -26.96 -3.18
CA ASP A 3 14.59 -26.41 -2.74
C ASP A 3 13.92 -25.78 -3.96
N GLN A 4 12.76 -26.32 -4.36
CA GLN A 4 11.98 -25.77 -5.47
C GLN A 4 11.20 -24.56 -4.98
N GLN A 5 11.45 -23.41 -5.60
CA GLN A 5 10.84 -22.14 -5.22
C GLN A 5 10.06 -21.56 -6.40
N LEU A 6 8.80 -21.22 -6.18
CA LEU A 6 7.96 -20.47 -7.11
C LEU A 6 7.80 -19.04 -6.61
N TYR A 7 8.14 -18.08 -7.46
CA TYR A 7 7.97 -16.65 -7.18
C TYR A 7 7.09 -15.99 -8.22
N LEU A 8 6.07 -15.26 -7.77
CA LEU A 8 5.16 -14.47 -8.62
C LEU A 8 4.90 -13.11 -7.99
N ASN A 9 5.00 -12.05 -8.78
CA ASN A 9 4.73 -10.67 -8.38
C ASN A 9 3.82 -9.98 -9.40
N ILE A 10 2.81 -9.28 -8.91
CA ILE A 10 1.82 -8.51 -9.68
C ILE A 10 1.74 -7.10 -9.09
N ASP A 11 1.86 -6.08 -9.94
CA ASP A 11 1.62 -4.66 -9.60
C ASP A 11 0.84 -4.00 -10.76
N CYS A 12 -0.43 -3.70 -10.52
CA CYS A 12 -1.37 -3.23 -11.53
C CYS A 12 -2.06 -1.95 -11.04
N ALA A 13 -1.71 -0.82 -11.64
CA ALA A 13 -2.26 0.49 -11.27
C ALA A 13 -3.11 1.13 -12.37
N LYS A 14 -4.23 1.75 -11.99
CA LYS A 14 -5.10 2.49 -12.89
C LYS A 14 -5.70 3.72 -12.22
N ILE A 15 -5.84 4.79 -12.99
CA ILE A 15 -6.61 5.99 -12.64
C ILE A 15 -7.88 6.00 -13.47
N PHE A 16 -9.00 6.23 -12.81
CA PHE A 16 -10.31 6.45 -13.41
C PHE A 16 -10.72 7.89 -13.15
N ASP A 17 -10.66 8.74 -14.17
CA ASP A 17 -11.17 10.11 -14.10
C ASP A 17 -12.69 10.13 -14.34
N PHE A 18 -13.41 10.96 -13.58
CA PHE A 18 -14.83 11.20 -13.79
C PHE A 18 -15.17 12.68 -13.56
N GLY A 19 -15.70 13.31 -14.60
CA GLY A 19 -15.79 14.76 -14.66
C GLY A 19 -14.41 15.43 -14.69
N SER A 20 -14.37 16.73 -14.43
CA SER A 20 -13.12 17.52 -14.54
C SER A 20 -12.27 17.52 -13.27
N LYS A 21 -12.89 17.25 -12.10
CA LYS A 21 -12.24 17.40 -10.79
C LYS A 21 -12.04 16.11 -10.02
N ASN A 22 -12.70 15.02 -10.38
CA ASN A 22 -12.66 13.80 -9.59
C ASN A 22 -11.90 12.69 -10.31
N SER A 23 -11.18 11.89 -9.53
CA SER A 23 -10.58 10.66 -10.01
C SER A 23 -10.47 9.64 -8.89
N ILE A 24 -10.48 8.36 -9.24
CA ILE A 24 -10.15 7.25 -8.33
C ILE A 24 -8.87 6.61 -8.85
N PHE A 25 -7.87 6.50 -7.99
CA PHE A 25 -6.68 5.70 -8.22
C PHE A 25 -6.84 4.37 -7.52
N LEU A 26 -6.56 3.29 -8.25
CA LEU A 26 -6.49 1.93 -7.73
C LEU A 26 -5.13 1.35 -8.08
N ASN A 27 -4.49 0.69 -7.12
CA ASN A 27 -3.35 -0.17 -7.36
C ASN A 27 -3.55 -1.53 -6.67
N ILE A 28 -3.50 -2.60 -7.46
CA ILE A 28 -3.53 -3.97 -6.96
C ILE A 28 -2.10 -4.49 -6.94
N LYS A 29 -1.65 -4.93 -5.77
CA LYS A 29 -0.34 -5.59 -5.61
C LYS A 29 -0.52 -6.98 -5.05
N SER A 30 0.20 -7.95 -5.56
CA SER A 30 0.22 -9.29 -4.98
C SER A 30 1.56 -9.94 -5.19
N GLU A 31 2.03 -10.66 -4.18
CA GLU A 31 3.26 -11.42 -4.26
C GLU A 31 3.01 -12.79 -3.65
N ILE A 32 3.59 -13.81 -4.28
CA ILE A 32 3.53 -15.20 -3.84
C ILE A 32 4.93 -15.76 -3.95
N LEU A 33 5.44 -16.20 -2.82
CA LEU A 33 6.60 -17.04 -2.64
C LEU A 33 6.10 -18.38 -2.10
N GLU A 34 6.15 -19.42 -2.92
CA GLU A 34 5.87 -20.79 -2.51
C GLU A 34 7.18 -21.58 -2.51
N SER A 35 7.48 -22.22 -1.38
CA SER A 35 8.71 -22.98 -1.16
C SER A 35 8.47 -24.08 -0.13
N ASP A 36 9.27 -25.15 -0.19
CA ASP A 36 9.29 -26.19 0.84
C ASP A 36 9.86 -25.67 2.17
N THR A 37 10.75 -24.68 2.11
CA THR A 37 11.38 -24.02 3.27
C THR A 37 11.30 -22.50 3.13
N TYR A 38 11.15 -21.78 4.24
CA TYR A 38 11.03 -20.32 4.25
C TYR A 38 12.09 -19.70 5.16
N PHE A 39 12.89 -18.78 4.61
CA PHE A 39 13.80 -17.96 5.41
C PHE A 39 13.30 -16.52 5.55
N THR A 40 13.55 -15.89 6.70
CA THR A 40 13.07 -14.53 7.00
C THR A 40 13.59 -13.47 6.02
N ASN A 41 14.77 -13.69 5.44
CA ASN A 41 15.38 -12.81 4.43
C ASN A 41 14.81 -13.02 3.01
N GLU A 42 13.95 -14.01 2.80
CA GLU A 42 13.27 -14.27 1.52
C GLU A 42 11.82 -13.78 1.53
N LEU A 43 11.22 -13.64 2.72
CA LEU A 43 9.88 -13.09 2.84
C LEU A 43 9.83 -11.67 2.29
N SER A 44 8.80 -11.41 1.51
CA SER A 44 8.45 -10.09 1.01
C SER A 44 8.24 -9.14 2.19
N ARG A 45 8.71 -7.91 2.04
CA ARG A 45 8.51 -6.84 3.02
C ARG A 45 7.64 -5.75 2.42
N PHE A 46 6.64 -5.33 3.17
CA PHE A 46 5.66 -4.35 2.71
C PHE A 46 5.10 -3.54 3.89
N GLY A 47 4.17 -2.62 3.60
CA GLY A 47 3.78 -1.55 4.52
C GLY A 47 4.47 -0.24 4.16
N GLY A 48 3.78 0.88 4.34
CA GLY A 48 4.30 2.21 4.03
C GLY A 48 3.64 2.91 2.86
N ALA A 49 4.24 4.02 2.42
CA ALA A 49 3.63 5.00 1.53
C ALA A 49 3.38 4.49 0.10
N LYS A 50 4.16 3.50 -0.35
CA LYS A 50 4.04 2.85 -1.68
C LYS A 50 3.38 1.47 -1.63
N SER A 51 2.87 1.10 -0.46
CA SER A 51 2.22 -0.16 -0.14
C SER A 51 0.90 0.15 0.58
N ILE A 52 0.58 -0.53 1.67
CA ILE A 52 -0.57 -0.22 2.52
C ILE A 52 -0.22 0.91 3.52
N ARG A 53 -0.95 2.02 3.43
CA ARG A 53 -0.71 3.19 4.28
C ARG A 53 -1.30 3.00 5.67
N GLY A 54 -0.74 3.74 6.62
CA GLY A 54 -1.04 3.58 8.05
C GLY A 54 -0.16 2.54 8.77
N PHE A 55 0.73 1.86 8.04
CA PHE A 55 1.77 0.98 8.57
C PHE A 55 3.15 1.60 8.35
N ASP A 56 4.15 1.14 9.11
CA ASP A 56 5.54 1.56 8.92
C ASP A 56 6.13 0.96 7.64
N GLU A 57 7.14 1.63 7.06
CA GLU A 57 7.80 1.17 5.84
C GLU A 57 8.42 -0.22 6.05
N ASN A 58 8.06 -1.18 5.18
CA ASN A 58 8.60 -2.54 5.18
C ASN A 58 8.48 -3.28 6.52
N SER A 59 7.49 -2.93 7.36
CA SER A 59 7.31 -3.53 8.68
C SER A 59 6.57 -4.87 8.66
N LEU A 60 5.89 -5.20 7.57
CA LEU A 60 5.10 -6.43 7.41
C LEU A 60 5.86 -7.43 6.55
N PHE A 61 5.86 -8.69 6.97
CA PHE A 61 6.63 -9.78 6.34
C PHE A 61 5.68 -10.89 5.91
N SER A 62 5.80 -11.35 4.67
CA SER A 62 4.92 -12.40 4.15
C SER A 62 5.58 -13.25 3.08
N ASN A 63 5.17 -14.52 3.00
CA ASN A 63 5.43 -15.34 1.82
C ASN A 63 4.35 -15.08 0.77
N LYS A 64 3.15 -14.65 1.17
CA LYS A 64 2.07 -14.32 0.26
C LYS A 64 1.33 -13.10 0.72
N TYR A 65 1.05 -12.16 -0.18
CA TYR A 65 0.16 -11.05 0.11
C TYR A 65 -0.68 -10.62 -1.08
N PHE A 66 -1.77 -9.95 -0.77
CA PHE A 66 -2.61 -9.20 -1.69
C PHE A 66 -2.92 -7.85 -1.06
N LEU A 67 -2.75 -6.77 -1.83
CA LEU A 67 -3.08 -5.40 -1.44
C LEU A 67 -3.97 -4.77 -2.51
N LEU A 68 -5.00 -4.06 -2.05
CA LEU A 68 -5.76 -3.12 -2.84
C LEU A 68 -5.53 -1.73 -2.25
N ILE A 69 -4.72 -0.92 -2.93
CA ILE A 69 -4.40 0.45 -2.55
C ILE A 69 -5.36 1.36 -3.31
N SER A 70 -6.14 2.18 -2.60
CA SER A 70 -7.09 3.09 -3.25
C SER A 70 -7.03 4.51 -2.74
N GLU A 71 -7.25 5.44 -3.67
CA GLU A 71 -7.39 6.86 -3.37
C GLU A 71 -8.52 7.46 -4.17
N TYR A 72 -9.46 8.10 -3.48
CA TYR A 72 -10.35 9.06 -4.12
C TYR A 72 -9.68 10.43 -4.10
N ARG A 73 -9.56 11.08 -5.26
CA ARG A 73 -8.86 12.36 -5.43
C ARG A 73 -9.81 13.43 -5.95
N PHE A 74 -9.81 14.57 -5.28
CA PHE A 74 -10.53 15.78 -5.69
C PHE A 74 -9.54 16.91 -6.02
N LYS A 75 -9.52 17.34 -7.27
CA LYS A 75 -8.67 18.43 -7.76
C LYS A 75 -9.22 19.78 -7.28
N LEU A 76 -8.42 20.48 -6.49
CA LEU A 76 -8.69 21.87 -6.08
C LEU A 76 -8.35 22.83 -7.21
N ASN A 77 -7.24 22.57 -7.90
CA ASN A 77 -6.80 23.26 -9.12
C ASN A 77 -5.91 22.32 -9.96
N ASN A 78 -5.28 22.84 -11.02
CA ASN A 78 -4.45 22.03 -11.92
C ASN A 78 -3.15 21.51 -11.29
N THR A 79 -2.78 22.00 -10.10
CA THR A 79 -1.55 21.66 -9.39
C THR A 79 -1.79 20.98 -8.05
N ILE A 80 -2.98 21.06 -7.47
CA ILE A 80 -3.27 20.56 -6.12
C ILE A 80 -4.52 19.69 -6.14
N TYR A 81 -4.43 18.53 -5.51
CA TYR A 81 -5.58 17.70 -5.17
C TYR A 81 -5.54 17.31 -3.70
N ILE A 82 -6.72 17.10 -3.12
CA ILE A 82 -6.87 16.41 -1.84
C ILE A 82 -7.35 14.99 -2.10
N ASN A 83 -7.04 14.08 -1.20
CA ASN A 83 -7.45 12.69 -1.34
C ASN A 83 -7.90 12.05 -0.03
N SER A 84 -8.80 11.09 -0.17
CA SER A 84 -9.15 10.13 0.86
C SER A 84 -8.51 8.79 0.52
N ILE A 85 -8.09 8.06 1.55
CA ILE A 85 -7.31 6.83 1.45
C ILE A 85 -8.15 5.68 2.01
N PHE A 86 -8.20 4.59 1.25
CA PHE A 86 -8.79 3.34 1.71
C PHE A 86 -8.00 2.18 1.13
N ASP A 87 -7.12 1.61 1.93
CA ASP A 87 -6.28 0.50 1.52
C ASP A 87 -6.74 -0.77 2.22
N LEU A 88 -6.72 -1.90 1.53
CA LEU A 88 -7.03 -3.22 2.07
C LEU A 88 -5.86 -4.17 1.81
N GLY A 89 -5.62 -5.09 2.74
CA GLY A 89 -4.60 -6.11 2.57
C GLY A 89 -4.96 -7.43 3.24
N ASN A 90 -4.50 -8.51 2.63
CA ASN A 90 -4.43 -9.83 3.23
C ASN A 90 -3.00 -10.36 3.04
N PHE A 91 -2.43 -10.97 4.06
CA PHE A 91 -1.11 -11.57 3.95
C PHE A 91 -0.95 -12.79 4.84
N GLU A 92 -0.12 -13.71 4.38
CA GLU A 92 0.28 -14.92 5.06
C GLU A 92 1.77 -14.89 5.36
N ASN A 93 2.14 -15.38 6.54
CA ASN A 93 3.52 -15.61 6.93
C ASN A 93 3.67 -17.04 7.46
N LYS A 94 4.25 -17.92 6.64
CA LYS A 94 4.48 -19.34 6.98
C LYS A 94 5.46 -19.56 8.13
N ILE A 95 6.41 -18.65 8.37
CA ILE A 95 7.41 -18.81 9.46
C ILE A 95 6.72 -18.75 10.82
N ILE A 96 5.79 -17.83 11.00
CA ILE A 96 5.01 -17.68 12.25
C ILE A 96 3.61 -18.30 12.16
N ASN A 97 3.31 -18.97 11.04
CA ASN A 97 2.02 -19.59 10.73
C ASN A 97 0.81 -18.66 10.94
N SER A 98 0.89 -17.44 10.39
CA SER A 98 -0.16 -16.43 10.52
C SER A 98 -0.80 -16.10 9.17
N ASN A 99 -2.09 -15.78 9.19
CA ASN A 99 -2.80 -15.18 8.06
C ASN A 99 -3.67 -14.03 8.58
N THR A 100 -3.43 -12.82 8.08
CA THR A 100 -3.92 -11.58 8.67
C THR A 100 -4.57 -10.70 7.61
N ASN A 101 -5.71 -10.12 7.97
CA ASN A 101 -6.38 -9.08 7.19
C ASN A 101 -6.16 -7.72 7.83
N ILE A 102 -5.75 -6.76 7.03
CA ILE A 102 -5.43 -5.39 7.42
C ILE A 102 -6.16 -4.38 6.56
N TYR A 103 -6.31 -3.17 7.07
CA TYR A 103 -6.78 -2.03 6.30
C TYR A 103 -6.04 -0.77 6.72
N GLY A 104 -6.04 0.21 5.81
CA GLY A 104 -5.52 1.56 6.04
C GLY A 104 -6.54 2.60 5.65
N VAL A 105 -6.79 3.57 6.51
CA VAL A 105 -7.69 4.70 6.23
C VAL A 105 -7.00 6.01 6.49
N GLY A 106 -7.29 7.03 5.68
CA GLY A 106 -6.62 8.31 5.85
C GLY A 106 -7.06 9.38 4.89
N ILE A 107 -6.33 10.49 4.95
CA ILE A 107 -6.51 11.66 4.09
C ILE A 107 -5.15 12.17 3.65
N GLY A 108 -5.12 12.96 2.58
CA GLY A 108 -3.88 13.54 2.10
C GLY A 108 -4.07 14.69 1.14
N VAL A 109 -2.92 15.20 0.71
CA VAL A 109 -2.79 16.24 -0.31
C VAL A 109 -1.68 15.85 -1.27
N GLY A 110 -1.91 16.10 -2.56
CA GLY A 110 -0.91 15.96 -3.61
C GLY A 110 -0.67 17.28 -4.33
N LEU A 111 0.61 17.58 -4.56
CA LEU A 111 1.09 18.72 -5.31
C LEU A 111 1.78 18.22 -6.59
N VAL A 112 1.20 18.56 -7.73
CA VAL A 112 1.75 18.31 -9.07
C VAL A 112 2.63 19.50 -9.43
N THR A 113 3.92 19.22 -9.61
CA THR A 113 4.93 20.19 -10.04
C THR A 113 5.43 19.85 -11.44
N LYS A 114 6.31 20.66 -12.03
CA LYS A 114 6.96 20.33 -13.31
C LYS A 114 7.88 19.09 -13.21
N GLY A 115 8.47 18.85 -12.04
CA GLY A 115 9.45 17.78 -11.84
C GLY A 115 8.86 16.46 -11.34
N GLY A 116 7.58 16.44 -10.96
CA GLY A 116 6.96 15.26 -10.38
C GLY A 116 5.77 15.58 -9.46
N ILE A 117 5.33 14.56 -8.74
CA ILE A 117 4.21 14.66 -7.79
C ILE A 117 4.75 14.47 -6.39
N PHE A 118 4.49 15.45 -5.52
CA PHE A 118 4.72 15.36 -4.09
C PHE A 118 3.40 14.99 -3.40
N THR A 119 3.42 14.05 -2.46
CA THR A 119 2.23 13.71 -1.66
C THR A 119 2.56 13.71 -0.18
N LEU A 120 1.61 14.21 0.61
CA LEU A 120 1.60 14.14 2.06
C LEU A 120 0.29 13.47 2.47
N ASN A 121 0.39 12.31 3.09
CA ASN A 121 -0.75 11.51 3.53
C ASN A 121 -0.66 11.29 5.04
N TYR A 122 -1.79 11.42 5.73
CA TYR A 122 -1.97 11.01 7.12
C TYR A 122 -2.94 9.82 7.14
N ALA A 123 -2.47 8.67 7.60
CA ALA A 123 -3.25 7.44 7.56
C ALA A 123 -3.06 6.62 8.84
N ASN A 124 -4.08 5.86 9.21
CA ASN A 124 -4.07 4.91 10.30
C ASN A 124 -4.35 3.50 9.76
N GLY A 125 -3.51 2.54 10.14
CA GLY A 125 -3.62 1.14 9.74
C GLY A 125 -3.92 0.25 10.93
N SER A 126 -4.74 -0.77 10.72
CA SER A 126 -5.10 -1.75 11.75
C SER A 126 -5.41 -3.11 11.14
N GLU A 127 -5.25 -4.17 11.93
CA GLU A 127 -5.87 -5.46 11.63
C GLU A 127 -7.39 -5.38 11.77
N TRP A 128 -8.11 -6.19 11.01
CA TRP A 128 -9.58 -6.20 10.99
C TRP A 128 -10.21 -6.55 12.33
N LYS A 129 -9.52 -7.35 13.14
CA LYS A 129 -10.00 -7.81 14.45
C LYS A 129 -9.68 -6.82 15.58
N GLU A 130 -8.81 -5.85 15.32
CA GLU A 130 -8.36 -4.88 16.31
C GLU A 130 -9.11 -3.56 16.17
N LYS A 131 -9.20 -2.83 17.28
CA LYS A 131 -9.75 -1.47 17.26
C LYS A 131 -8.68 -0.53 16.72
N ILE A 132 -9.11 0.44 15.90
CA ILE A 132 -8.26 1.55 15.46
C ILE A 132 -7.71 2.27 16.70
N ASP A 133 -6.39 2.25 16.85
CA ASP A 133 -5.69 3.12 17.79
C ASP A 133 -5.12 4.32 17.04
N SER A 134 -5.64 5.51 17.32
CA SER A 134 -5.17 6.76 16.70
C SER A 134 -3.68 7.03 16.91
N LYS A 135 -3.06 6.44 17.95
CA LYS A 135 -1.62 6.54 18.22
C LYS A 135 -0.76 5.87 17.15
N ASN A 136 -1.34 4.91 16.42
CA ASN A 136 -0.67 4.21 15.33
C ASN A 136 -0.77 4.96 13.99
N SER A 137 -1.30 6.19 13.98
CA SER A 137 -1.37 6.98 12.75
C SER A 137 0.02 7.37 12.27
N LYS A 138 0.20 7.31 10.96
CA LYS A 138 1.47 7.53 10.27
C LYS A 138 1.34 8.67 9.26
N ILE A 139 2.41 9.44 9.15
CA ILE A 139 2.59 10.42 8.09
C ILE A 139 3.45 9.77 6.99
N HIS A 140 2.93 9.78 5.77
CA HIS A 140 3.58 9.25 4.58
C HIS A 140 3.91 10.41 3.65
N ILE A 141 5.18 10.58 3.34
CA ILE A 141 5.67 11.62 2.42
C ILE A 141 6.28 10.92 1.21
N THR A 142 5.81 11.26 0.00
CA THR A 142 6.41 10.73 -1.21
C THR A 142 6.69 11.82 -2.23
N PHE A 143 7.75 11.61 -3.00
CA PHE A 143 8.01 12.33 -4.22
C PHE A 143 8.18 11.32 -5.35
N ARG A 144 7.36 11.47 -6.40
CA ARG A 144 7.44 10.69 -7.63
C ARG A 144 7.89 11.57 -8.77
N SER A 145 9.13 11.38 -9.19
CA SER A 145 9.71 11.99 -10.39
C SER A 145 8.95 11.56 -11.66
N PHE A 146 8.92 12.43 -12.67
CA PHE A 146 8.46 12.07 -14.02
C PHE A 146 9.56 11.45 -14.90
N PHE A 147 10.82 11.56 -14.50
CA PHE A 147 12.00 11.02 -15.16
C PHE A 147 12.64 9.91 -14.32
#